data_AF-A0A923B7K1-F1
#
_entry.id   AF-A0A923B7K1-F1
#
_cell.length_a   1.000
_cell.length_b   1.000
_cell.length_c   1.000
_cell.angle_alpha   90.00
_cell.angle_beta   90.00
_cell.angle_gamma   90.00
#
_symmetry.space_group_name_H-M   'P 1'
#
loop_
_entity.id
_entity.type
_entity.pdbx_description
1 polymer ?
#
loop_
_entity_poly.entity_id
_entity_poly.type
_entity_poly.pdbx_seq_one_letter_code
_entity_poly.pdbx_strand_id
1 'polypeptide(L)'
;ATLYYSHKILERMAEDRHSGAAPFLEPDAKSQVTLRYEGSLPVAATAVVVSTQHKKGYDENDPAKKAELEAYVKKVVADVIPPVLLRDTVYYINPTGSFEIGGPDGDAGLTGRKIIVDTYGGAAPHGGGAFSGKDPTKVDRSAAYITRYLAKNVVAAGLATRCTIQIAYAIGVSQPLSLYVDTHDTGTVGDDAIERAILGIAKLGGLTPRAIRTHLGLNKPIYQPTAAYGHFGRKPDGDYFPWERLDLVADLKAALA
;
A
#
# COMPACT_ATOMS: atom_id res chain seq x y z
N ALA A 1 -5.83 -4.77 -5.78
CA ALA A 1 -6.39 -5.87 -4.97
C ALA A 1 -5.28 -6.72 -4.34
N THR A 2 -4.33 -7.25 -5.12
CA THR A 2 -3.26 -8.14 -4.62
C THR A 2 -2.52 -7.62 -3.38
N LEU A 3 -1.92 -6.43 -3.47
CA LEU A 3 -1.21 -5.83 -2.32
C LEU A 3 -2.14 -5.57 -1.14
N TYR A 4 -3.38 -5.11 -1.40
CA TYR A 4 -4.35 -4.82 -0.37
C TYR A 4 -4.67 -6.06 0.48
N TYR A 5 -4.97 -7.20 -0.15
CA TYR A 5 -5.24 -8.43 0.59
C TYR A 5 -4.00 -8.92 1.35
N SER A 6 -2.81 -8.83 0.75
CA SER A 6 -1.56 -9.15 1.43
C SER A 6 -1.38 -8.32 2.71
N HIS A 7 -1.56 -6.99 2.65
CA HIS A 7 -1.48 -6.16 3.85
C HIS A 7 -2.54 -6.52 4.89
N LYS A 8 -3.79 -6.73 4.47
CA LYS A 8 -4.91 -6.98 5.38
C LYS A 8 -4.80 -8.31 6.11
N ILE A 9 -4.24 -9.35 5.49
CA ILE A 9 -3.94 -10.61 6.16
C ILE A 9 -2.97 -10.36 7.32
N LEU A 10 -1.85 -9.67 7.07
CA LEU A 10 -0.84 -9.41 8.11
C LEU A 10 -1.30 -8.44 9.19
N GLU A 11 -2.08 -7.41 8.82
CA GLU A 11 -2.67 -6.47 9.78
C GLU A 11 -3.61 -7.21 10.74
N ARG A 12 -4.47 -8.09 10.21
CA ARG A 12 -5.39 -8.90 11.03
C ARG A 12 -4.64 -9.86 11.95
N MET A 13 -3.63 -10.57 11.44
CA MET A 13 -2.83 -11.48 12.27
C MET A 13 -2.10 -10.73 13.40
N ALA A 14 -1.61 -9.52 13.11
CA ALA A 14 -0.98 -8.68 14.13
C ALA A 14 -1.97 -8.19 15.19
N GLU A 15 -3.20 -7.85 14.81
CA GLU A 15 -4.28 -7.50 15.76
C GLU A 15 -4.63 -8.69 16.69
N ASP A 16 -4.79 -9.88 16.12
CA ASP A 16 -5.11 -11.09 16.90
C ASP A 16 -3.95 -11.49 17.83
N ARG A 17 -2.69 -11.30 17.38
CA ARG A 17 -1.50 -11.50 18.22
C ARG A 17 -1.46 -10.51 19.38
N HIS A 18 -1.63 -9.21 19.12
CA HIS A 18 -1.56 -8.17 20.15
C HIS A 18 -2.72 -8.23 21.17
N SER A 19 -3.90 -8.67 20.73
CA SER A 19 -5.06 -8.85 21.62
C SER A 19 -5.01 -10.15 22.42
N GLY A 20 -4.12 -11.08 22.06
CA GLY A 20 -4.04 -12.42 22.65
C GLY A 20 -5.07 -13.42 22.12
N ALA A 21 -5.83 -13.07 21.08
CA ALA A 21 -6.78 -13.97 20.42
C ALA A 21 -6.08 -15.14 19.69
N ALA A 22 -4.85 -14.91 19.21
CA ALA A 22 -3.98 -15.95 18.66
C ALA A 22 -2.64 -15.95 19.42
N PRO A 23 -2.62 -16.47 20.66
CA PRO A 23 -1.49 -16.32 21.58
C PRO A 23 -0.27 -17.16 21.17
N PHE A 24 -0.39 -17.99 20.14
CA PHE A 24 0.68 -18.81 19.57
C PHE A 24 1.44 -18.13 18.44
N LEU A 25 0.96 -16.99 17.92
CA LEU A 25 1.67 -16.22 16.92
C LEU A 25 2.80 -15.39 17.54
N GLU A 26 3.90 -15.29 16.82
CA GLU A 26 5.03 -14.41 17.12
C GLU A 26 5.14 -13.29 16.06
N PRO A 27 5.96 -12.25 16.26
CA PRO A 27 5.88 -11.03 15.45
C PRO A 27 6.23 -11.14 13.96
N ASP A 28 7.15 -12.04 13.56
CA ASP A 28 7.62 -12.11 12.18
C ASP A 28 6.61 -12.87 11.29
N ALA A 29 6.10 -12.20 10.26
CA ALA A 29 5.13 -12.80 9.35
C ALA A 29 5.24 -12.21 7.94
N LYS A 30 4.92 -13.06 6.95
CA LYS A 30 4.94 -12.75 5.53
C LYS A 30 3.68 -13.30 4.88
N SER A 31 3.10 -12.55 3.97
CA SER A 31 1.99 -13.00 3.15
C SER A 31 2.28 -12.73 1.69
N GLN A 32 1.78 -13.60 0.83
CA GLN A 32 1.77 -13.41 -0.61
C GLN A 32 0.41 -13.86 -1.14
N VAL A 33 -0.20 -13.02 -1.97
CA VAL A 33 -1.47 -13.33 -2.63
C VAL A 33 -1.21 -13.31 -4.12
N THR A 34 -1.66 -14.35 -4.83
CA THR A 34 -1.62 -14.42 -6.29
C THR A 34 -3.05 -14.39 -6.80
N LEU A 35 -3.39 -13.37 -7.59
CA LEU A 35 -4.72 -13.21 -8.17
C LEU A 35 -4.64 -13.41 -9.69
N ARG A 36 -5.58 -14.15 -10.25
CA ARG A 36 -5.88 -14.16 -11.69
C ARG A 36 -6.79 -12.98 -12.01
N TYR A 37 -6.48 -12.30 -13.10
CA TYR A 37 -7.21 -11.14 -13.59
C TYR A 37 -7.80 -11.40 -14.97
N GLU A 38 -9.01 -10.90 -15.20
CA GLU A 38 -9.58 -10.69 -16.53
C GLU A 38 -9.61 -9.18 -16.78
N GLY A 39 -8.68 -8.69 -17.60
CA GLY A 39 -8.39 -7.26 -17.70
C GLY A 39 -7.95 -6.69 -16.35
N SER A 40 -8.68 -5.69 -15.83
CA SER A 40 -8.41 -5.06 -14.53
C SER A 40 -9.19 -5.68 -13.35
N LEU A 41 -10.07 -6.65 -13.62
CA LEU A 41 -10.93 -7.28 -12.62
C LEU A 41 -10.28 -8.55 -12.06
N PRO A 42 -10.04 -8.67 -10.73
CA PRO A 42 -9.61 -9.92 -10.13
C PRO A 42 -10.76 -10.93 -10.15
N VAL A 43 -10.52 -12.13 -10.68
CA VAL A 43 -11.55 -13.17 -10.83
C VAL A 43 -11.30 -14.42 -9.98
N ALA A 44 -10.07 -14.65 -9.52
CA ALA A 44 -9.74 -15.74 -8.60
C ALA A 44 -8.44 -15.46 -7.84
N ALA A 45 -8.31 -15.96 -6.61
CA ALA A 45 -7.05 -16.10 -5.91
C ALA A 45 -6.49 -17.50 -6.18
N THR A 46 -5.43 -17.60 -6.98
CA THR A 46 -4.87 -18.90 -7.40
C THR A 46 -4.00 -19.51 -6.31
N ALA A 47 -3.25 -18.68 -5.59
CA ALA A 47 -2.40 -19.12 -4.50
C ALA A 47 -2.32 -18.07 -3.39
N VAL A 48 -2.36 -18.53 -2.15
CA VAL A 48 -2.09 -17.71 -0.96
C VAL A 48 -0.99 -18.38 -0.16
N VAL A 49 0.10 -17.64 0.08
CA VAL A 49 1.20 -18.05 0.95
C VAL A 49 1.14 -17.22 2.21
N VAL A 50 1.20 -17.87 3.37
CA VAL A 50 1.39 -17.20 4.66
C VAL A 50 2.47 -17.95 5.41
N SER A 51 3.56 -17.25 5.72
CA SER A 51 4.61 -17.73 6.61
C SER A 51 4.54 -16.88 7.88
N THR A 52 4.22 -17.50 9.00
CA THR A 52 4.12 -16.80 10.29
C THR A 52 4.98 -17.49 11.32
N GLN A 53 5.71 -16.67 12.07
CA GLN A 53 6.44 -17.12 13.23
C GLN A 53 5.45 -17.55 14.31
N HIS A 54 5.81 -18.58 15.06
CA HIS A 54 4.95 -19.16 16.07
C HIS A 54 5.75 -19.65 17.28
N LYS A 55 5.03 -19.87 18.38
CA LYS A 55 5.58 -20.53 19.57
C LYS A 55 6.02 -21.96 19.27
N LYS A 56 6.85 -22.49 20.16
CA LYS A 56 7.42 -23.83 20.03
C LYS A 56 6.35 -24.91 19.80
N GLY A 57 6.57 -25.76 18.80
CA GLY A 57 5.75 -26.91 18.49
C GLY A 57 4.45 -26.62 17.74
N TYR A 58 4.29 -25.45 17.11
CA TYR A 58 3.21 -25.24 16.12
C TYR A 58 3.68 -25.62 14.70
N ASP A 59 4.31 -26.79 14.59
CA ASP A 59 5.00 -27.28 13.40
C ASP A 59 4.81 -28.81 13.21
N GLU A 60 5.60 -29.43 12.33
CA GLU A 60 5.53 -30.87 12.02
C GLU A 60 5.64 -31.79 13.24
N ASN A 61 6.21 -31.32 14.35
CA ASN A 61 6.42 -32.13 15.55
C ASN A 61 5.14 -32.35 16.38
N ASP A 62 4.11 -31.50 16.19
CA ASP A 62 2.80 -31.62 16.85
C ASP A 62 1.68 -31.36 15.83
N PRO A 63 1.16 -32.43 15.18
CA PRO A 63 0.16 -32.30 14.11
C PRO A 63 -1.12 -31.57 14.53
N ALA A 64 -1.50 -31.63 15.81
CA ALA A 64 -2.70 -30.97 16.31
C ALA A 64 -2.52 -29.44 16.32
N LYS A 65 -1.39 -28.96 16.84
CA LYS A 65 -1.05 -27.53 16.85
C LYS A 65 -0.76 -26.98 15.46
N LYS A 66 -0.12 -27.77 14.60
CA LYS A 66 0.04 -27.41 13.18
C LYS A 66 -1.33 -27.20 12.52
N ALA A 67 -2.27 -28.12 12.72
CA ALA A 67 -3.62 -28.00 12.18
C ALA A 67 -4.37 -26.79 12.75
N GLU A 68 -4.19 -26.46 14.04
CA GLU A 68 -4.74 -25.26 14.66
C GLU A 68 -4.22 -23.97 13.97
N LEU A 69 -2.89 -23.86 13.79
CA LEU A 69 -2.28 -22.72 13.10
C LEU A 69 -2.78 -22.61 11.66
N GLU A 70 -2.79 -23.71 10.92
CA GLU A 70 -3.27 -23.71 9.53
C GLU A 70 -4.74 -23.32 9.41
N ALA A 71 -5.59 -23.83 10.31
CA ALA A 71 -7.01 -23.48 10.35
C ALA A 71 -7.22 -22.00 10.69
N TYR A 72 -6.45 -21.47 11.65
CA TYR A 72 -6.45 -20.05 12.00
C TYR A 72 -6.08 -19.19 10.79
N VAL A 73 -4.97 -19.49 10.11
CA VAL A 73 -4.52 -18.72 8.95
C VAL A 73 -5.55 -18.77 7.82
N LYS A 74 -6.11 -19.94 7.51
CA LYS A 74 -7.17 -20.07 6.49
C LYS A 74 -8.40 -19.24 6.84
N LYS A 75 -8.78 -19.19 8.13
CA LYS A 75 -9.87 -18.34 8.61
C LYS A 75 -9.56 -16.86 8.39
N VAL A 76 -8.38 -16.38 8.77
CA VAL A 76 -7.97 -14.98 8.52
C VAL A 76 -8.02 -14.65 7.03
N VAL A 77 -7.52 -15.54 6.16
CA VAL A 77 -7.58 -15.35 4.71
C VAL A 77 -9.04 -15.27 4.21
N ALA A 78 -9.93 -16.12 4.73
CA ALA A 78 -11.35 -16.11 4.38
C ALA A 78 -12.09 -14.86 4.89
N ASP A 79 -11.67 -14.30 6.02
CA ASP A 79 -12.22 -13.04 6.56
C ASP A 79 -11.78 -11.81 5.73
N VAL A 80 -10.61 -11.89 5.08
CA VAL A 80 -10.01 -10.77 4.32
C VAL A 80 -10.34 -10.83 2.82
N ILE A 81 -10.32 -12.02 2.21
CA ILE A 81 -10.50 -12.20 0.77
C ILE A 81 -11.94 -12.68 0.49
N PRO A 82 -12.68 -12.03 -0.41
CA PRO A 82 -14.05 -12.42 -0.75
C PRO A 82 -14.15 -13.91 -1.13
N PRO A 83 -15.15 -14.66 -0.61
CA PRO A 83 -15.29 -16.10 -0.86
C PRO A 83 -15.36 -16.48 -2.34
N VAL A 84 -15.89 -15.59 -3.19
CA VAL A 84 -15.95 -15.80 -4.65
C VAL A 84 -14.56 -15.96 -5.27
N LEU A 85 -13.53 -15.31 -4.72
CA LEU A 85 -12.16 -15.43 -5.20
C LEU A 85 -11.45 -16.67 -4.65
N LEU A 86 -11.94 -17.28 -3.57
CA LEU A 86 -11.23 -18.33 -2.83
C LEU A 86 -11.57 -19.78 -3.25
N ARG A 87 -12.44 -19.97 -4.25
CA ARG A 87 -13.02 -21.28 -4.59
C ARG A 87 -11.99 -22.36 -4.91
N ASP A 88 -10.94 -22.01 -5.65
CA ASP A 88 -9.91 -22.94 -6.12
C ASP A 88 -8.51 -22.55 -5.61
N THR A 89 -8.43 -21.89 -4.44
CA THR A 89 -7.17 -21.36 -3.92
C THR A 89 -6.28 -22.45 -3.36
N VAL A 90 -5.03 -22.48 -3.81
CA VAL A 90 -3.97 -23.28 -3.18
C VAL A 90 -3.38 -22.51 -2.00
N TYR A 91 -3.39 -23.11 -0.82
CA TYR A 91 -2.85 -22.50 0.40
C TYR A 91 -1.48 -23.08 0.74
N TYR A 92 -0.49 -22.23 0.95
CA TYR A 92 0.84 -22.57 1.44
C TYR A 92 1.05 -21.91 2.80
N ILE A 93 0.92 -22.68 3.87
CA ILE A 93 1.05 -22.16 5.24
C ILE A 93 2.31 -22.76 5.84
N ASN A 94 3.26 -21.89 6.19
CA ASN A 94 4.61 -22.26 6.63
C ASN A 94 5.22 -23.40 5.77
N PRO A 95 5.34 -23.22 4.44
CA PRO A 95 5.75 -24.30 3.52
C PRO A 95 7.17 -24.82 3.76
N THR A 96 8.00 -24.07 4.47
CA THR A 96 9.37 -24.46 4.88
C THR A 96 9.40 -25.28 6.17
N GLY A 97 8.23 -25.54 6.78
CA GLY A 97 8.09 -26.15 8.09
C GLY A 97 8.19 -25.13 9.23
N SER A 98 8.72 -25.58 10.36
CA SER A 98 8.89 -24.79 11.59
C SER A 98 9.43 -23.38 11.37
N PHE A 99 8.77 -22.39 11.99
CA PHE A 99 9.19 -21.00 12.01
C PHE A 99 9.17 -20.45 13.46
N GLU A 100 9.96 -21.07 14.34
CA GLU A 100 10.07 -20.64 15.75
C GLU A 100 11.04 -19.45 15.92
N ILE A 101 12.11 -19.40 15.12
CA ILE A 101 13.14 -18.35 15.15
C ILE A 101 12.88 -17.36 14.01
N GLY A 102 12.66 -16.09 14.35
CA GLY A 102 12.36 -15.02 13.39
C GLY A 102 12.84 -13.67 13.88
N GLY A 103 12.49 -12.61 13.14
CA GLY A 103 12.95 -11.26 13.45
C GLY A 103 14.48 -11.11 13.26
N PRO A 104 15.14 -10.21 14.02
CA PRO A 104 16.57 -9.93 13.85
C PRO A 104 17.51 -11.12 14.11
N ASP A 105 17.06 -12.14 14.83
CA ASP A 105 17.84 -13.36 15.06
C ASP A 105 17.84 -14.27 13.82
N GLY A 106 16.78 -14.19 13.00
CA GLY A 106 16.63 -14.95 11.76
C GLY A 106 17.04 -14.21 10.49
N ASP A 107 17.22 -12.89 10.51
CA ASP A 107 17.59 -12.06 9.35
C ASP A 107 18.13 -10.67 9.76
N ALA A 108 18.73 -9.93 8.83
CA ALA A 108 19.17 -8.54 9.03
C ALA A 108 18.19 -7.52 8.42
N GLY A 109 17.54 -6.73 9.27
CA GLY A 109 16.62 -5.67 8.85
C GLY A 109 17.32 -4.34 8.52
N LEU A 110 16.93 -3.70 7.41
CA LEU A 110 17.43 -2.38 7.02
C LEU A 110 16.28 -1.47 6.55
N THR A 111 16.37 -0.19 6.91
CA THR A 111 15.42 0.85 6.46
C THR A 111 15.36 0.92 4.94
N GLY A 112 14.16 1.00 4.38
CA GLY A 112 13.96 1.21 2.93
C GLY A 112 14.18 -0.03 2.07
N ARG A 113 14.18 -1.24 2.64
CA ARG A 113 14.27 -2.51 1.89
C ARG A 113 12.93 -3.17 1.57
N LYS A 114 11.84 -2.41 1.67
CA LYS A 114 10.46 -2.85 1.41
C LYS A 114 9.66 -1.84 0.56
N ILE A 115 10.32 -1.02 -0.25
CA ILE A 115 9.70 0.08 -1.02
C ILE A 115 8.51 -0.33 -1.91
N ILE A 116 8.51 -1.55 -2.46
CA ILE A 116 7.39 -2.05 -3.27
C ILE A 116 6.20 -2.47 -2.40
N VAL A 117 6.48 -3.01 -1.20
CA VAL A 117 5.46 -3.32 -0.18
C VAL A 117 4.91 -2.02 0.42
N ASP A 118 5.73 -0.98 0.58
CA ASP A 118 5.30 0.32 1.08
C ASP A 118 4.32 1.05 0.12
N THR A 119 4.33 0.68 -1.17
CA THR A 119 3.64 1.39 -2.25
C THR A 119 2.50 0.59 -2.89
N TYR A 120 2.76 -0.05 -4.03
CA TYR A 120 1.72 -0.59 -4.92
C TYR A 120 1.91 -2.06 -5.27
N GLY A 121 2.88 -2.76 -4.65
CA GLY A 121 3.04 -4.21 -4.78
C GLY A 121 3.36 -4.64 -6.21
N GLY A 122 4.04 -3.78 -6.97
CA GLY A 122 4.39 -3.99 -8.36
C GLY A 122 3.32 -3.54 -9.37
N ALA A 123 2.16 -3.06 -8.93
CA ALA A 123 1.08 -2.63 -9.84
C ALA A 123 1.36 -1.29 -10.56
N ALA A 124 2.32 -0.51 -10.05
CA ALA A 124 2.73 0.77 -10.63
C ALA A 124 4.27 0.91 -10.59
N PRO A 125 4.87 1.68 -11.52
CA PRO A 125 6.30 1.99 -11.50
C PRO A 125 6.71 2.67 -10.19
N HIS A 126 8.00 2.54 -9.84
CA HIS A 126 8.55 3.11 -8.62
C HIS A 126 9.88 3.84 -8.91
N GLY A 127 10.01 5.09 -8.45
CA GLY A 127 11.19 5.94 -8.71
C GLY A 127 12.44 5.61 -7.88
N GLY A 128 12.34 4.64 -6.96
CA GLY A 128 13.47 4.09 -6.19
C GLY A 128 13.71 4.68 -4.80
N GLY A 129 13.13 5.84 -4.49
CA GLY A 129 13.26 6.48 -3.17
C GLY A 129 12.48 5.77 -2.06
N ALA A 130 13.16 5.39 -0.97
CA ALA A 130 12.50 4.89 0.24
C ALA A 130 11.80 6.02 1.04
N PHE A 131 10.82 5.67 1.87
CA PHE A 131 10.08 6.65 2.67
C PHE A 131 10.59 6.80 4.10
N SER A 132 10.67 5.72 4.88
CA SER A 132 11.01 5.74 6.32
C SER A 132 12.37 6.37 6.61
N GLY A 133 12.43 7.15 7.71
CA GLY A 133 13.63 7.89 8.12
C GLY A 133 13.80 9.28 7.49
N LYS A 134 12.88 9.73 6.61
CA LYS A 134 12.99 11.02 5.90
C LYS A 134 11.93 12.03 6.38
N ASP A 135 12.33 13.24 6.72
CA ASP A 135 11.38 14.35 6.94
C ASP A 135 10.76 14.80 5.59
N PRO A 136 9.65 15.57 5.59
CA PRO A 136 8.89 15.78 4.36
C PRO A 136 9.54 16.78 3.40
N THR A 137 10.69 17.36 3.74
CA THR A 137 11.48 18.13 2.76
C THR A 137 12.10 17.24 1.67
N LYS A 138 12.14 15.91 1.89
CA LYS A 138 12.69 14.93 0.96
C LYS A 138 11.60 14.51 -0.01
N VAL A 139 11.76 14.88 -1.28
CA VAL A 139 10.77 14.64 -2.34
C VAL A 139 10.46 13.17 -2.55
N ASP A 140 11.42 12.27 -2.28
CA ASP A 140 11.18 10.81 -2.29
C ASP A 140 9.94 10.40 -1.48
N ARG A 141 9.64 11.09 -0.39
CA ARG A 141 8.44 10.86 0.44
C ARG A 141 7.31 11.80 0.06
N SER A 142 7.54 13.11 0.11
CA SER A 142 6.46 14.08 -0.03
C SER A 142 5.88 14.12 -1.45
N ALA A 143 6.71 13.96 -2.48
CA ALA A 143 6.23 13.88 -3.86
C ALA A 143 5.54 12.54 -4.17
N ALA A 144 6.00 11.43 -3.55
CA ALA A 144 5.29 10.15 -3.63
C ALA A 144 3.90 10.23 -2.98
N TYR A 145 3.76 10.97 -1.88
CA TYR A 145 2.47 11.16 -1.22
C TYR A 145 1.54 12.06 -2.04
N ILE A 146 2.02 13.18 -2.59
CA ILE A 146 1.13 14.02 -3.41
C ILE A 146 0.72 13.33 -4.71
N THR A 147 1.58 12.51 -5.32
CA THR A 147 1.20 11.77 -6.54
C THR A 147 0.12 10.73 -6.25
N ARG A 148 0.19 10.04 -5.10
CA ARG A 148 -0.91 9.21 -4.61
C ARG A 148 -2.19 10.03 -4.45
N TYR A 149 -2.11 11.18 -3.77
CA TYR A 149 -3.25 12.07 -3.53
C TYR A 149 -3.91 12.51 -4.83
N LEU A 150 -3.11 12.97 -5.80
CA LEU A 150 -3.58 13.40 -7.11
C LEU A 150 -4.25 12.24 -7.86
N ALA A 151 -3.59 11.10 -8.00
CA ALA A 151 -4.12 9.95 -8.74
C ALA A 151 -5.42 9.42 -8.13
N LYS A 152 -5.50 9.39 -6.80
CA LYS A 152 -6.72 9.00 -6.07
C LYS A 152 -7.87 9.97 -6.33
N ASN A 153 -7.60 11.27 -6.36
CA ASN A 153 -8.61 12.30 -6.64
C ASN A 153 -9.04 12.31 -8.10
N VAL A 154 -8.14 12.05 -9.06
CA VAL A 154 -8.49 11.89 -10.49
C VAL A 154 -9.50 10.76 -10.66
N VAL A 155 -9.22 9.59 -10.09
CA VAL A 155 -10.14 8.44 -10.14
C VAL A 155 -11.45 8.74 -9.41
N ALA A 156 -11.40 9.33 -8.21
CA ALA A 156 -12.60 9.68 -7.45
C ALA A 156 -13.46 10.77 -8.11
N ALA A 157 -12.85 11.64 -8.93
CA ALA A 157 -13.57 12.61 -9.73
C ALA A 157 -14.31 11.99 -10.92
N GLY A 158 -14.09 10.69 -11.19
CA GLY A 158 -14.67 9.98 -12.33
C GLY A 158 -13.98 10.31 -13.64
N LEU A 159 -12.77 10.87 -13.59
CA LEU A 159 -12.00 11.25 -14.78
C LEU A 159 -11.26 10.07 -15.41
N ALA A 160 -11.06 9.00 -14.66
CA ALA A 160 -10.49 7.74 -15.11
C ALA A 160 -10.86 6.60 -14.15
N THR A 161 -10.76 5.35 -14.59
CA THR A 161 -10.88 4.19 -13.68
C THR A 161 -9.53 3.73 -13.12
N ARG A 162 -8.44 4.09 -13.80
CA ARG A 162 -7.05 3.88 -13.39
C ARG A 162 -6.23 5.12 -13.74
N CYS A 163 -5.33 5.53 -12.86
CA CYS A 163 -4.46 6.68 -13.09
C CYS A 163 -3.10 6.43 -12.45
N THR A 164 -2.04 6.64 -13.22
CA THR A 164 -0.65 6.70 -12.74
C THR A 164 -0.15 8.12 -12.95
N ILE A 165 0.49 8.68 -11.92
CA ILE A 165 1.09 10.01 -11.99
C ILE A 165 2.57 9.90 -11.68
N GLN A 166 3.39 10.48 -12.55
CA GLN A 166 4.82 10.61 -12.36
C GLN A 166 5.17 12.09 -12.20
N ILE A 167 6.05 12.39 -11.25
CA ILE A 167 6.61 13.72 -11.03
C ILE A 167 8.13 13.61 -10.89
N ALA A 168 8.86 14.53 -11.51
CA ALA A 168 10.33 14.54 -11.44
C ALA A 168 10.86 15.90 -10.99
N TYR A 169 11.93 15.90 -10.20
CA TYR A 169 12.61 17.09 -9.71
C TYR A 169 14.09 17.05 -10.05
N ALA A 170 14.67 18.22 -10.30
CA ALA A 170 16.12 18.42 -10.26
C ALA A 170 16.56 18.83 -8.85
N ILE A 171 17.73 18.35 -8.41
CA ILE A 171 18.32 18.76 -7.14
C ILE A 171 18.51 20.28 -7.14
N GLY A 172 18.03 20.96 -6.10
CA GLY A 172 18.11 22.41 -5.94
C GLY A 172 17.03 23.21 -6.69
N VAL A 173 16.17 22.56 -7.49
CA VAL A 173 15.08 23.22 -8.22
C VAL A 173 13.75 22.95 -7.52
N SER A 174 13.02 24.01 -7.19
CA SER A 174 11.74 23.90 -6.46
C SER A 174 10.58 23.45 -7.35
N GLN A 175 10.58 23.87 -8.61
CA GLN A 175 9.55 23.49 -9.58
C GLN A 175 9.82 22.08 -10.09
N PRO A 176 8.78 21.24 -10.27
CA PRO A 176 8.94 19.96 -10.94
C PRO A 176 9.42 20.18 -12.39
N LEU A 177 10.31 19.31 -12.87
CA LEU A 177 10.72 19.28 -14.27
C LEU A 177 9.63 18.73 -15.18
N SER A 178 8.82 17.81 -14.64
CA SER A 178 7.69 17.21 -15.35
C SER A 178 6.63 16.74 -14.36
N LEU A 179 5.39 16.80 -14.83
CA LEU A 179 4.24 16.08 -14.31
C LEU A 179 3.69 15.30 -15.49
N TYR A 180 3.58 13.98 -15.36
CA TYR A 180 3.01 13.11 -16.38
C TYR A 180 1.82 12.35 -15.80
N VAL A 181 0.70 12.37 -16.52
CA VAL A 181 -0.50 11.59 -16.22
C VAL A 181 -0.64 10.49 -17.26
N ASP A 182 -0.97 9.29 -16.78
CA ASP A 182 -1.35 8.15 -17.62
C ASP A 182 -2.64 7.56 -17.07
N THR A 183 -3.73 7.66 -17.83
CA THR A 183 -5.04 7.08 -17.43
C THR A 183 -5.24 5.65 -17.92
N HIS A 184 -4.22 5.02 -18.51
CA HIS A 184 -4.23 3.63 -19.00
C HIS A 184 -5.40 3.39 -19.96
N ASP A 185 -5.65 4.36 -20.84
CA ASP A 185 -6.78 4.38 -21.80
C ASP A 185 -8.17 4.33 -21.14
N THR A 186 -8.28 4.73 -19.87
CA THR A 186 -9.55 4.74 -19.12
C THR A 186 -10.08 6.15 -18.85
N GLY A 187 -9.41 7.18 -19.37
CA GLY A 187 -9.75 8.58 -19.18
C GLY A 187 -11.06 8.98 -19.86
N THR A 188 -11.85 9.83 -19.20
CA THR A 188 -13.02 10.50 -19.82
C THR A 188 -12.65 11.76 -20.58
N VAL A 189 -11.42 12.25 -20.37
CA VAL A 189 -10.77 13.39 -21.04
C VAL A 189 -9.31 13.02 -21.31
N GLY A 190 -8.61 13.79 -22.14
CA GLY A 190 -7.19 13.55 -22.42
C GLY A 190 -6.29 13.71 -21.19
N ASP A 191 -5.24 12.89 -21.12
CA ASP A 191 -4.26 12.92 -20.02
C ASP A 191 -3.59 14.30 -19.88
N ASP A 192 -3.33 14.96 -21.01
CA ASP A 192 -2.80 16.33 -21.09
C ASP A 192 -3.75 17.38 -20.48
N ALA A 193 -5.07 17.18 -20.59
CA ALA A 193 -6.05 18.04 -19.95
C ALA A 193 -6.02 17.86 -18.42
N ILE A 194 -5.85 16.63 -17.93
CA ILE A 194 -5.72 16.35 -16.50
C ILE A 194 -4.41 16.95 -15.95
N GLU A 195 -3.31 16.84 -16.69
CA GLU A 195 -2.03 17.49 -16.35
C GLU A 195 -2.20 19.00 -16.19
N ARG A 196 -2.78 19.67 -17.19
CA ARG A 196 -3.05 21.11 -17.15
C ARG A 196 -3.96 21.50 -16.00
N ALA A 197 -5.02 20.71 -15.76
CA ALA A 197 -5.93 20.93 -14.65
C ALA A 197 -5.19 20.88 -13.31
N ILE A 198 -4.38 19.83 -13.07
CA ILE A 198 -3.58 19.71 -11.84
C ILE A 198 -2.63 20.90 -11.67
N LEU A 199 -1.90 21.28 -12.73
CA LEU A 199 -0.96 22.40 -12.67
C LEU A 199 -1.66 23.76 -12.48
N GLY A 200 -2.91 23.90 -12.93
CA GLY A 200 -3.71 25.11 -12.80
C GLY A 200 -4.37 25.31 -11.42
N ILE A 201 -4.44 24.27 -10.57
CA ILE A 201 -5.06 24.38 -9.25
C ILE A 201 -4.15 25.17 -8.29
N ALA A 202 -4.53 26.42 -8.01
CA ALA A 202 -3.74 27.35 -7.19
C ALA A 202 -3.35 26.78 -5.81
N LYS A 203 -4.24 26.03 -5.14
CA LYS A 203 -3.96 25.46 -3.81
C LYS A 203 -2.90 24.36 -3.81
N LEU A 204 -2.53 23.81 -4.97
CA LEU A 204 -1.41 22.88 -5.13
C LEU A 204 -0.06 23.61 -5.25
N GLY A 205 -0.08 24.93 -5.47
CA GLY A 205 1.11 25.79 -5.43
C GLY A 205 2.25 25.32 -6.35
N GLY A 206 1.90 24.87 -7.56
CA GLY A 206 2.86 24.36 -8.55
C GLY A 206 3.57 23.06 -8.15
N LEU A 207 3.04 22.33 -7.16
CA LEU A 207 3.64 21.11 -6.65
C LEU A 207 5.10 21.29 -6.18
N THR A 208 5.46 22.48 -5.70
CA THR A 208 6.78 22.68 -5.08
C THR A 208 6.88 21.87 -3.78
N PRO A 209 8.08 21.45 -3.34
CA PRO A 209 8.24 20.69 -2.09
C PRO A 209 7.63 21.41 -0.87
N ARG A 210 7.68 22.75 -0.86
CA ARG A 210 7.02 23.57 0.18
C ARG A 210 5.50 23.52 0.05
N ALA A 211 4.96 23.73 -1.15
CA ALA A 211 3.52 23.70 -1.38
C ALA A 211 2.92 22.34 -0.99
N ILE A 212 3.55 21.23 -1.39
CA ILE A 212 3.13 19.88 -1.03
C ILE A 212 3.05 19.70 0.49
N ARG A 213 4.12 20.08 1.19
CA ARG A 213 4.21 20.00 2.65
C ARG A 213 3.13 20.78 3.36
N THR A 214 2.87 22.01 2.92
CA THR A 214 1.83 22.86 3.49
C THR A 214 0.44 22.35 3.17
N HIS A 215 0.19 21.99 1.92
CA HIS A 215 -1.11 21.51 1.42
C HIS A 215 -1.55 20.23 2.14
N LEU A 216 -0.64 19.25 2.29
CA LEU A 216 -0.91 18.00 2.98
C LEU A 216 -0.66 18.08 4.50
N GLY A 217 -0.21 19.22 5.04
CA GLY A 217 0.05 19.36 6.48
C GLY A 217 1.12 18.40 7.02
N LEU A 218 2.19 18.14 6.25
CA LEU A 218 3.16 17.08 6.54
C LEU A 218 4.13 17.39 7.69
N ASN A 219 4.21 18.64 8.16
CA ASN A 219 5.11 19.01 9.26
C ASN A 219 4.52 18.61 10.63
N LYS A 220 4.24 17.30 10.81
CA LYS A 220 3.61 16.69 11.99
C LYS A 220 4.17 15.29 12.26
N PRO A 221 4.10 14.77 13.49
CA PRO A 221 4.60 13.43 13.84
C PRO A 221 3.63 12.31 13.42
N ILE A 222 3.28 12.21 12.14
CA ILE A 222 2.23 11.31 11.61
C ILE A 222 2.77 10.06 10.90
N TYR A 223 4.08 9.83 10.95
CA TYR A 223 4.76 8.85 10.07
C TYR A 223 4.95 7.47 10.68
N GLN A 224 4.94 7.31 12.00
CA GLN A 224 5.18 6.00 12.61
C GLN A 224 4.14 4.95 12.17
N PRO A 225 2.82 5.28 12.11
CA PRO A 225 1.84 4.31 11.61
C PRO A 225 2.11 3.87 10.18
N THR A 226 2.75 4.68 9.33
CA THR A 226 3.00 4.34 7.92
C THR A 226 4.08 3.28 7.74
N ALA A 227 4.92 3.03 8.75
CA ALA A 227 6.11 2.18 8.63
C ALA A 227 5.82 0.67 8.46
N ALA A 228 4.55 0.28 8.58
CA ALA A 228 4.07 -1.08 8.33
C ALA A 228 2.68 -1.03 7.67
N TYR A 229 2.35 -2.10 6.96
CA TYR A 229 1.05 -2.29 6.29
C TYR A 229 0.72 -1.26 5.19
N GLY A 230 1.77 -0.69 4.58
CA GLY A 230 1.67 0.21 3.44
C GLY A 230 1.42 1.67 3.82
N HIS A 231 1.97 2.57 2.99
CA HIS A 231 1.76 4.01 3.14
C HIS A 231 0.43 4.48 2.52
N PHE A 232 -0.14 3.68 1.61
CA PHE A 232 -1.29 4.04 0.79
C PHE A 232 -2.48 3.10 1.00
N GLY A 233 -3.68 3.55 0.62
CA GLY A 233 -4.92 2.78 0.73
C GLY A 233 -5.53 2.73 2.14
N ARG A 234 -5.03 3.57 3.06
CA ARG A 234 -5.52 3.68 4.44
C ARG A 234 -6.54 4.81 4.56
N LYS A 235 -7.47 4.68 5.51
CA LYS A 235 -8.49 5.71 5.75
C LYS A 235 -7.82 6.97 6.32
N PRO A 236 -8.05 8.16 5.76
CA PRO A 236 -7.61 9.40 6.38
C PRO A 236 -8.35 9.59 7.71
N ASP A 237 -7.62 9.92 8.77
CA ASP A 237 -8.17 10.09 10.12
C ASP A 237 -7.43 11.20 10.87
N GLY A 238 -8.13 12.29 11.18
CA GLY A 238 -7.52 13.52 11.70
C GLY A 238 -6.35 13.98 10.81
N ASP A 239 -5.15 13.96 11.39
CA ASP A 239 -3.90 14.33 10.71
C ASP A 239 -3.21 13.18 9.98
N TYR A 240 -3.68 11.93 10.15
CA TYR A 240 -3.08 10.76 9.54
C TYR A 240 -3.54 10.57 8.09
N PHE A 241 -2.59 10.16 7.24
CA PHE A 241 -2.79 9.86 5.82
C PHE A 241 -3.50 10.99 5.03
N PRO A 242 -3.08 12.26 5.14
CA PRO A 242 -3.72 13.38 4.43
C PRO A 242 -3.72 13.21 2.90
N TRP A 243 -2.77 12.43 2.36
CA TRP A 243 -2.71 12.07 0.94
C TRP A 243 -3.78 11.06 0.50
N GLU A 244 -4.57 10.51 1.41
CA GLU A 244 -5.70 9.63 1.10
C GLU A 244 -7.05 10.39 1.07
N ARG A 245 -7.06 11.70 1.33
CA ARG A 245 -8.27 12.53 1.24
C ARG A 245 -8.74 12.72 -0.21
N LEU A 246 -10.04 12.97 -0.37
CA LEU A 246 -10.71 13.18 -1.66
C LEU A 246 -11.22 14.62 -1.84
N ASP A 247 -10.52 15.57 -1.23
CA ASP A 247 -10.86 17.01 -1.16
C ASP A 247 -10.29 17.83 -2.34
N LEU A 248 -9.82 17.18 -3.41
CA LEU A 248 -9.45 17.82 -4.69
C LEU A 248 -10.47 17.55 -5.80
N VAL A 249 -11.45 16.66 -5.58
CA VAL A 249 -12.41 16.24 -6.61
C VAL A 249 -13.17 17.42 -7.23
N ALA A 250 -13.64 18.36 -6.40
CA ALA A 250 -14.38 19.52 -6.88
C ALA A 250 -13.49 20.45 -7.72
N ASP A 251 -12.26 20.71 -7.28
CA ASP A 251 -11.30 21.56 -8.02
C ASP A 251 -10.92 20.94 -9.37
N LEU A 252 -10.70 19.62 -9.41
CA LEU A 252 -10.40 18.91 -10.67
C LEU A 252 -11.55 19.03 -11.67
N LYS A 253 -12.79 18.82 -11.21
CA LYS A 253 -13.98 18.97 -12.07
C LYS A 253 -14.13 20.41 -12.57
N ALA A 254 -13.92 21.39 -11.70
CA ALA A 254 -14.02 22.80 -12.05
C ALA A 254 -12.94 23.23 -13.06
N ALA A 255 -11.72 22.70 -12.94
CA ALA A 255 -10.61 23.00 -13.85
C ALA A 255 -10.76 22.36 -15.25
N LEU A 256 -11.69 21.41 -15.40
CA LEU A 256 -11.99 20.70 -16.66
C LEU A 256 -13.37 21.07 -17.23
N ALA A 257 -14.10 21.97 -16.57
CA ALA A 257 -15.43 22.44 -16.99
C ALA A 257 -15.35 23.51 -18.08
#